data_AF-A0A2G2M3T0-F1
#
_entry.id   AF-A0A2G2M3T0-F1
#
_cell.length_a   1.000
_cell.length_b   1.000
_cell.length_c   1.000
_cell.angle_alpha   90.00
_cell.angle_beta   90.00
_cell.angle_gamma   90.00
#
_symmetry.space_group_name_H-M   'P 1'
#
loop_
_entity.id
_entity.type
_entity.pdbx_description
1 polymer ?
#
loop_
_entity_poly.entity_id
_entity_poly.type
_entity_poly.pdbx_seq_one_letter_code
_entity_poly.pdbx_strand_id
1 'polypeptide(L)'
;MNNNKWNAVVFWALAMLSLLGITLFAFVEVVNVLLQQPVDPKKLADVSAEVNPFDHANEIRLLYMFICFLPFAFMLLFNSKVWQWVSAALITVLTIVNCMDAIEHFLKGDIVFSIVFMLLVGGLGMLSVLFTVKWARDSNHPID
;
A
#
# COMPACT_ATOMS: atom_id res chain seq x y z
N MET A 1 12.39 -4.69 -25.17
CA MET A 1 11.71 -4.19 -23.94
C MET A 1 12.54 -4.61 -22.74
N ASN A 2 12.70 -3.74 -21.73
CA ASN A 2 13.43 -4.11 -20.51
C ASN A 2 12.52 -4.96 -19.61
N ASN A 3 12.78 -6.27 -19.54
CA ASN A 3 11.96 -7.20 -18.77
C ASN A 3 11.92 -6.85 -17.27
N ASN A 4 13.01 -6.27 -16.73
CA ASN A 4 13.06 -5.89 -15.32
C ASN A 4 12.11 -4.73 -15.01
N LYS A 5 11.97 -3.76 -15.93
CA LYS A 5 11.01 -2.66 -15.80
C LYS A 5 9.58 -3.20 -15.63
N TRP A 6 9.16 -4.08 -16.53
CA TRP A 6 7.81 -4.62 -16.52
C TRP A 6 7.55 -5.52 -15.32
N ASN A 7 8.55 -6.31 -14.89
CA ASN A 7 8.45 -7.06 -13.64
C ASN A 7 8.24 -6.12 -12.44
N ALA A 8 9.02 -5.04 -12.32
CA ALA A 8 8.87 -4.06 -11.24
C ALA A 8 7.47 -3.43 -11.21
N VAL A 9 6.98 -3.01 -12.38
CA VAL A 9 5.64 -2.44 -12.57
C VAL A 9 4.55 -3.43 -12.15
N VAL A 10 4.65 -4.70 -12.58
CA VAL A 10 3.68 -5.74 -12.25
C VAL A 10 3.69 -6.05 -10.75
N PHE A 11 4.86 -6.27 -10.15
CA PHE A 11 4.93 -6.56 -8.72
C PHE A 11 4.42 -5.40 -7.85
N TRP A 12 4.68 -4.16 -8.25
CA TRP A 12 4.12 -3.00 -7.54
C TRP A 12 2.60 -2.89 -7.73
N ALA A 13 2.09 -3.09 -8.95
CA ALA A 13 0.66 -3.10 -9.20
C ALA A 13 -0.06 -4.16 -8.36
N LEU A 14 0.52 -5.36 -8.25
CA LEU A 14 -0.02 -6.41 -7.40
C LEU A 14 0.02 -6.03 -5.92
N ALA A 15 1.12 -5.43 -5.43
CA ALA A 15 1.21 -4.92 -4.06
C ALA A 15 0.13 -3.86 -3.77
N MET A 16 -0.10 -2.94 -4.71
CA MET A 16 -1.15 -1.91 -4.61
C MET A 16 -2.56 -2.51 -4.60
N LEU A 17 -2.83 -3.50 -5.47
CA LEU A 17 -4.12 -4.20 -5.50
C LEU A 17 -4.37 -4.99 -4.21
N SER A 18 -3.32 -5.63 -3.66
CA SER A 18 -3.40 -6.29 -2.36
C SER A 18 -3.68 -5.29 -1.24
N LEU A 19 -2.99 -4.14 -1.22
CA LEU A 19 -3.26 -3.07 -0.26
C LEU A 19 -4.69 -2.54 -0.36
N LEU A 20 -5.21 -2.34 -1.58
CA LEU A 20 -6.60 -1.94 -1.81
C LEU A 20 -7.59 -2.99 -1.31
N GLY A 21 -7.38 -4.27 -1.66
CA GLY A 21 -8.24 -5.36 -1.20
C GLY A 21 -8.28 -5.46 0.32
N ILE A 22 -7.13 -5.36 0.98
CA ILE A 22 -7.03 -5.38 2.43
C ILE A 22 -7.69 -4.16 3.06
N THR A 23 -7.47 -2.97 2.49
CA THR A 23 -8.09 -1.74 2.98
C THR A 23 -9.62 -1.80 2.90
N LEU A 24 -10.16 -2.31 1.79
CA LEU A 24 -11.59 -2.51 1.61
C LEU A 24 -12.14 -3.56 2.58
N PHE A 25 -11.42 -4.66 2.82
CA PHE A 25 -11.83 -5.68 3.78
C PHE A 25 -11.91 -5.11 5.20
N ALA A 26 -10.89 -4.37 5.64
CA ALA A 26 -10.88 -3.70 6.94
C ALA A 26 -12.03 -2.67 7.05
N PHE A 27 -12.33 -1.94 5.97
CA PHE A 27 -13.47 -1.02 5.95
C PHE A 27 -14.80 -1.75 6.10
N VAL A 28 -15.00 -2.86 5.39
CA VAL A 28 -16.22 -3.68 5.50
C VAL A 28 -16.39 -4.24 6.91
N GLU A 29 -15.30 -4.66 7.57
CA GLU A 29 -15.34 -5.13 8.95
C GLU A 29 -15.83 -4.03 9.92
N VAL A 30 -15.29 -2.81 9.80
CA VAL A 30 -15.74 -1.65 10.59
C VAL A 30 -17.22 -1.34 10.33
N VAL A 31 -17.66 -1.36 9.07
CA VAL A 31 -19.07 -1.13 8.72
C VAL A 31 -19.98 -2.22 9.28
N ASN A 32 -19.57 -3.49 9.23
CA ASN A 32 -20.35 -4.59 9.80
C ASN A 32 -20.51 -4.46 11.32
N VAL A 33 -19.45 -4.04 12.03
CA VAL A 33 -19.54 -3.75 13.47
C VAL A 33 -20.55 -2.64 13.74
N LEU A 34 -20.52 -1.57 12.95
CA LEU A 34 -21.47 -0.44 13.07
C LEU A 34 -22.92 -0.86 12.81
N LEU A 35 -23.17 -1.69 11.79
CA LEU A 35 -24.52 -2.15 11.42
C LEU A 35 -25.13 -3.13 12.43
N GLN A 36 -24.32 -3.83 13.21
CA GLN A 36 -24.80 -4.76 14.24
C GLN A 36 -25.14 -4.07 15.56
N GLN A 37 -24.76 -2.80 15.75
CA GLN A 37 -25.14 -2.03 16.92
C GLN A 37 -26.54 -1.43 16.75
N PRO A 38 -27.47 -1.58 17.72
CA PRO A 38 -28.77 -0.93 17.69
C PRO A 38 -28.59 0.56 18.01
N VAL A 39 -28.29 1.39 17.01
CA VAL A 39 -28.01 2.82 17.23
C VAL A 39 -29.19 3.69 16.77
N ASP A 40 -29.69 4.52 17.69
CA ASP A 40 -30.60 5.63 17.39
C ASP A 40 -29.89 6.59 16.39
N PRO A 41 -30.48 6.95 15.23
CA PRO A 41 -29.83 7.76 14.19
C PRO A 41 -29.19 9.06 14.69
N LYS A 42 -29.66 9.61 15.82
CA LYS A 42 -29.10 10.82 16.44
C LYS A 42 -27.80 10.60 17.22
N LYS A 43 -27.48 9.36 17.59
CA LYS A 43 -26.22 8.95 18.25
C LYS A 43 -25.26 8.24 17.31
N LEU A 44 -25.63 8.10 16.02
CA LEU A 44 -24.82 7.39 15.03
C LEU A 44 -23.48 8.08 14.77
N ALA A 45 -23.42 9.41 14.85
CA ALA A 45 -22.17 10.16 14.73
C ALA A 45 -21.21 9.91 15.92
N ASP A 46 -21.74 9.81 17.14
CA ASP A 46 -20.94 9.55 18.34
C ASP A 46 -20.43 8.11 18.35
N VAL A 47 -21.27 7.14 17.98
CA VAL A 47 -20.87 5.72 17.84
C VAL A 47 -19.92 5.52 16.66
N SER A 48 -20.12 6.24 15.54
CA SER A 48 -19.18 6.27 14.42
C SER A 48 -17.80 6.74 14.87
N ALA A 49 -17.72 7.82 15.66
CA ALA A 49 -16.46 8.31 16.20
C ALA A 49 -15.84 7.36 17.25
N GLU A 50 -16.66 6.56 17.95
CA GLU A 50 -16.19 5.62 18.97
C GLU A 50 -15.68 4.29 18.36
N VAL A 51 -16.36 3.80 17.31
CA VAL A 51 -16.00 2.56 16.59
C VAL A 51 -14.98 2.82 15.48
N ASN A 52 -15.05 4.00 14.86
CA ASN A 52 -14.08 4.51 13.92
C ASN A 52 -13.46 5.81 14.48
N PRO A 53 -12.57 5.71 15.50
CA PRO A 53 -11.83 6.86 16.06
C PRO A 53 -10.92 7.55 15.05
N PHE A 54 -10.93 7.09 13.80
CA PHE A 54 -10.22 7.62 12.69
C PHE A 54 -11.14 7.88 11.49
N ASP A 55 -12.17 8.72 11.64
CA ASP A 55 -12.94 9.22 10.47
C ASP A 55 -11.99 9.83 9.40
N HIS A 56 -10.89 10.44 9.85
CA HIS A 56 -9.80 10.89 8.99
C HIS A 56 -8.85 9.79 8.50
N ALA A 57 -8.81 8.59 9.08
CA ALA A 57 -7.97 7.50 8.53
C ALA A 57 -8.45 7.03 7.16
N ASN A 58 -9.74 7.13 6.85
CA ASN A 58 -10.21 6.80 5.50
C ASN A 58 -9.71 7.83 4.48
N GLU A 59 -9.73 9.11 4.82
CA GLU A 59 -9.16 10.18 4.00
C GLU A 59 -7.64 10.04 3.85
N ILE A 60 -6.95 9.72 4.95
CA ILE A 60 -5.50 9.44 4.96
C ILE A 60 -5.19 8.19 4.15
N ARG A 61 -5.99 7.12 4.23
CA ARG A 61 -5.84 5.89 3.43
C ARG A 61 -6.09 6.16 1.95
N LEU A 62 -7.06 7.02 1.61
CA LEU A 62 -7.32 7.43 0.23
C LEU A 62 -6.14 8.25 -0.32
N LEU A 63 -5.62 9.21 0.45
CA LEU A 63 -4.40 9.95 0.11
C LEU A 63 -3.20 9.00 -0.02
N TYR A 64 -3.09 8.03 0.87
CA TYR A 64 -2.04 7.00 0.83
C TYR A 64 -2.12 6.18 -0.45
N MET A 65 -3.31 5.83 -0.93
CA MET A 65 -3.47 5.16 -2.23
C MET A 65 -2.96 6.01 -3.40
N PHE A 66 -3.20 7.33 -3.39
CA PHE A 66 -2.62 8.22 -4.39
C PHE A 66 -1.09 8.26 -4.31
N ILE A 67 -0.52 8.28 -3.11
CA ILE A 67 0.93 8.22 -2.92
C ILE A 67 1.50 6.89 -3.43
N CYS A 68 0.82 5.76 -3.16
CA CYS A 68 1.22 4.44 -3.67
C CYS A 68 1.17 4.36 -5.20
N PHE A 69 0.39 5.20 -5.88
CA PHE A 69 0.37 5.28 -7.34
C PHE A 69 1.59 6.00 -7.93
N LEU A 70 2.27 6.87 -7.17
CA LEU A 70 3.40 7.66 -7.70
C LEU A 70 4.55 6.80 -8.26
N PRO A 71 5.06 5.76 -7.56
CA PRO A 71 6.10 4.92 -8.13
C PRO A 71 5.63 4.18 -9.38
N PHE A 72 4.37 3.74 -9.40
CA PHE A 72 3.77 3.10 -10.58
C PHE A 72 3.78 4.04 -11.79
N ALA A 73 3.28 5.27 -11.60
CA ALA A 73 3.23 6.29 -12.63
C ALA A 73 4.64 6.66 -13.12
N PHE A 74 5.60 6.85 -12.21
CA PHE A 74 6.97 7.19 -12.57
C PHE A 74 7.65 6.10 -13.39
N MET A 75 7.48 4.84 -12.99
CA MET A 75 8.01 3.72 -13.76
C MET A 75 7.38 3.66 -15.16
N LEU A 76 6.09 3.95 -15.32
CA LEU A 76 5.45 3.93 -16.65
C LEU A 76 5.88 5.10 -17.54
N LEU A 77 5.88 6.31 -17.00
CA LEU A 77 6.04 7.55 -17.76
C LEU A 77 7.49 7.92 -18.04
N PHE A 78 8.42 7.52 -17.15
CA PHE A 78 9.81 7.93 -17.25
C PHE A 78 10.76 6.74 -17.43
N ASN A 79 11.86 6.96 -18.16
CA ASN A 79 12.92 5.97 -18.37
C ASN A 79 14.31 6.49 -17.93
N SER A 80 14.41 7.68 -17.35
CA SER A 80 15.68 8.22 -16.83
C SER A 80 16.15 7.43 -15.61
N LYS A 81 17.46 7.39 -15.37
CA LYS A 81 18.02 6.83 -14.13
C LYS A 81 17.51 7.50 -12.85
N VAL A 82 17.30 8.82 -12.87
CA VAL A 82 16.81 9.56 -11.71
C VAL A 82 15.45 9.02 -11.25
N TRP A 83 14.47 8.99 -12.17
CA TRP A 83 13.13 8.48 -11.88
C TRP A 83 13.10 7.00 -11.49
N GLN A 84 14.03 6.18 -11.98
CA GLN A 84 14.17 4.78 -11.57
C GLN A 84 14.58 4.67 -10.09
N TRP A 85 15.58 5.42 -9.66
CA TRP A 85 16.02 5.44 -8.26
C TRP A 85 15.00 6.08 -7.34
N VAL A 86 14.33 7.14 -7.78
CA VAL A 86 13.21 7.75 -7.05
C VAL A 86 12.09 6.74 -6.85
N SER A 87 11.72 5.99 -7.90
CA SER A 87 10.71 4.93 -7.79
C SER A 87 11.14 3.85 -6.80
N ALA A 88 12.40 3.37 -6.87
CA ALA A 88 12.90 2.37 -5.93
C ALA A 88 12.88 2.87 -4.47
N ALA A 89 13.27 4.12 -4.23
CA ALA A 89 13.25 4.74 -2.91
C ALA A 89 11.82 4.85 -2.36
N LEU A 90 10.88 5.35 -3.18
CA LEU A 90 9.48 5.47 -2.79
C LEU A 90 8.84 4.10 -2.50
N ILE A 91 9.05 3.11 -3.37
CA ILE A 91 8.56 1.73 -3.15
C ILE A 91 9.13 1.19 -1.83
N THR A 92 10.41 1.42 -1.55
CA THR A 92 11.05 0.96 -0.31
C THR A 92 10.41 1.58 0.92
N VAL A 93 10.25 2.90 0.94
CA VAL A 93 9.61 3.62 2.06
C VAL A 93 8.18 3.14 2.28
N LEU A 94 7.39 3.03 1.21
CA LEU A 94 6.00 2.56 1.30
C LEU A 94 5.91 1.11 1.75
N THR A 95 6.83 0.25 1.29
CA THR A 95 6.92 -1.15 1.75
C THR A 95 7.23 -1.21 3.25
N ILE A 96 8.14 -0.36 3.74
CA ILE A 96 8.46 -0.29 5.18
C ILE A 96 7.23 0.15 5.98
N VAL A 97 6.54 1.22 5.56
CA VAL A 97 5.32 1.71 6.22
C VAL A 97 4.25 0.62 6.28
N ASN A 98 4.02 -0.08 5.17
CA ASN A 98 3.10 -1.23 5.10
C ASN A 98 3.51 -2.38 6.03
N CYS A 99 4.80 -2.68 6.14
CA CYS A 99 5.29 -3.69 7.09
C CYS A 99 5.09 -3.25 8.56
N MET A 100 5.25 -1.96 8.87
CA MET A 100 4.98 -1.44 10.21
C MET A 100 3.51 -1.57 10.59
N ASP A 101 2.59 -1.28 9.67
CA ASP A 101 1.15 -1.47 9.86
C ASP A 101 0.82 -2.94 10.14
N ALA A 102 1.39 -3.87 9.35
CA ALA A 102 1.23 -5.30 9.59
C ALA A 102 1.76 -5.75 10.96
N ILE A 103 2.89 -5.19 11.43
CA ILE A 103 3.42 -5.47 12.76
C ILE A 103 2.48 -4.95 13.85
N GLU A 104 1.87 -3.77 13.66
CA GLU A 104 0.88 -3.24 14.61
C GLU A 104 -0.33 -4.18 14.75
N HIS A 105 -0.85 -4.68 13.63
CA HIS A 105 -1.92 -5.69 13.64
C HIS A 105 -1.49 -6.99 14.34
N PHE A 106 -0.24 -7.40 14.17
CA PHE A 106 0.30 -8.60 14.82
C PHE A 106 0.31 -8.43 16.34
N LEU A 107 0.74 -7.26 16.81
CA LEU A 107 0.77 -6.91 18.24
C LEU A 107 -0.63 -6.82 18.86
N LYS A 108 -1.66 -6.51 18.06
CA LYS A 108 -3.07 -6.54 18.47
C LYS A 108 -3.68 -7.95 18.51
N GLY A 109 -2.90 -8.98 18.14
CA GLY A 109 -3.33 -10.38 18.18
C GLY A 109 -3.89 -10.91 16.86
N ASP A 110 -3.95 -10.09 15.81
CA ASP A 110 -4.44 -10.52 14.49
C ASP A 110 -3.30 -11.09 13.64
N ILE A 111 -2.84 -12.28 14.03
CA ILE A 111 -1.63 -12.92 13.49
C ILE A 111 -1.81 -13.29 12.02
N VAL A 112 -2.98 -13.85 11.65
CA VAL A 112 -3.22 -14.35 10.29
C VAL A 112 -3.27 -13.19 9.31
N PHE A 113 -4.01 -12.13 9.63
CA PHE A 113 -4.06 -10.92 8.83
C PHE A 113 -2.66 -10.35 8.61
N SER A 114 -1.87 -10.25 9.68
CA SER A 114 -0.52 -9.66 9.65
C SER A 114 0.45 -10.44 8.76
N ILE A 115 0.41 -11.78 8.82
CA ILE A 115 1.23 -12.64 7.96
C ILE A 115 0.82 -12.48 6.50
N VAL A 116 -0.48 -12.52 6.20
CA VAL A 116 -1.01 -12.34 4.84
C VAL A 116 -0.65 -10.96 4.30
N PHE A 117 -0.80 -9.92 5.11
CA PHE A 117 -0.43 -8.55 4.77
C PHE A 117 1.06 -8.43 4.45
N MET A 118 1.94 -8.94 5.33
CA MET A 118 3.39 -8.91 5.10
C MET A 118 3.80 -9.64 3.82
N LEU A 119 3.18 -10.79 3.53
CA LEU A 119 3.50 -11.55 2.32
C LEU A 119 3.01 -10.85 1.05
N LEU A 120 1.76 -10.38 1.03
CA LEU A 120 1.15 -9.80 -0.15
C LEU A 120 1.61 -8.37 -0.40
N VAL A 121 1.69 -7.52 0.60
CA VAL A 121 2.08 -6.11 0.41
C VAL A 121 3.60 -5.98 0.55
N GLY A 122 4.15 -6.51 1.65
CA GLY A 122 5.59 -6.44 1.93
C GLY A 122 6.43 -7.23 0.92
N GLY A 123 6.06 -8.50 0.67
CA GLY A 123 6.78 -9.39 -0.23
C GLY A 123 6.74 -8.91 -1.69
N LEU A 124 5.56 -8.52 -2.20
CA LEU A 124 5.44 -7.99 -3.56
C LEU A 124 6.12 -6.62 -3.70
N GLY A 125 6.03 -5.76 -2.68
CA GLY A 125 6.78 -4.52 -2.61
C GLY A 125 8.29 -4.73 -2.71
N MET A 126 8.83 -5.68 -1.94
CA MET A 126 10.25 -6.04 -1.97
C MET A 126 10.69 -6.57 -3.35
N LEU A 127 9.90 -7.44 -3.97
CA LEU A 127 10.18 -7.91 -5.33
C LEU A 127 10.21 -6.74 -6.32
N SER A 128 9.28 -5.80 -6.20
CA SER A 128 9.27 -4.60 -7.03
C SER A 128 10.53 -3.75 -6.84
N VAL A 129 11.00 -3.54 -5.60
CA VAL A 129 12.28 -2.86 -5.32
C VAL A 129 13.43 -3.55 -6.04
N LEU A 130 13.55 -4.88 -5.89
CA LEU A 130 14.64 -5.64 -6.50
C LEU A 130 14.66 -5.50 -8.02
N PHE A 131 13.51 -5.60 -8.67
CA PHE A 131 13.41 -5.43 -10.12
C PHE A 131 13.63 -3.98 -10.56
N THR A 132 13.21 -2.99 -9.76
CA THR A 132 13.45 -1.57 -10.04
C THR A 132 14.94 -1.23 -9.95
N VAL A 133 15.63 -1.73 -8.91
CA VAL A 133 17.08 -1.55 -8.75
C VAL A 133 17.84 -2.24 -9.87
N LYS A 134 17.43 -3.47 -10.25
CA LYS A 134 18.04 -4.18 -11.38
C LYS A 134 17.81 -3.43 -12.69
N TRP A 135 16.60 -2.93 -12.93
CA TRP A 135 16.29 -2.07 -14.06
C TRP A 135 17.17 -0.80 -14.08
N ALA A 136 17.38 -0.16 -12.94
CA ALA A 136 18.21 1.04 -12.83
C ALA A 136 19.68 0.77 -13.16
N ARG A 137 20.20 -0.36 -12.71
CA ARG A 137 21.58 -0.80 -12.99
C ARG A 137 21.80 -1.18 -14.45
N ASP A 138 20.85 -1.91 -15.04
CA ASP A 138 20.94 -2.38 -16.43
C ASP A 138 20.64 -1.28 -17.46
N SER A 139 20.17 -0.11 -17.02
CA SER A 139 19.84 1.01 -17.90
C SER A 139 21.11 1.76 -18.34
N ASN A 140 21.31 1.91 -19.65
CA ASN A 140 22.34 2.77 -20.23
C ASN A 140 21.91 4.24 -20.38
N HIS A 141 20.70 4.58 -19.93
CA HIS A 141 20.20 5.95 -20.01
C HIS A 141 21.06 6.91 -19.16
N PRO A 142 21.41 8.10 -19.69
CA PRO A 142 22.12 9.11 -18.93
C PRO A 142 21.30 9.59 -17.72
N ILE A 143 22.01 10.18 -16.75
CA ILE A 143 21.41 10.85 -15.60
C ILE A 143 21.07 12.26 -16.08
N ASP A 144 19.95 12.40 -16.78
CA ASP A 144 19.36 13.70 -17.13
C ASP A 144 18.26 14.05 -16.13
#